data_AF-A0AAU5BB15-F1
#
_entry.id   AF-A0AAU5BB15-F1
#
_cell.length_a   1.000
_cell.length_b   1.000
_cell.length_c   1.000
_cell.angle_alpha   90.00
_cell.angle_beta   90.00
_cell.angle_gamma   90.00
#
_symmetry.space_group_name_H-M   'P 1'
#
loop_
_entity.id
_entity.type
_entity.pdbx_description
1 polymer ?
#
loop_
_entity_poly.entity_id
_entity_poly.type
_entity_poly.pdbx_seq_one_letter_code
_entity_poly.pdbx_strand_id
1 'polypeptide(L)'
;MGSEQSGGTAGRHRSGRSDWLRGAWIIGVHGVFYRPDGRAGGPEAVEFVLAEERSVLITCASDRTLRVTAGTWPRLPDWCVPAGLWVHGPLNSLPAAPYGSGWTVTGTQESRDEDDQVRETVIHCENGDFVVAAGDALVIRFHPS
;
A
#
# COMPACT_ATOMS: atom_id res chain seq x y z
N MET A 1 -45.94 -31.29 8.72
CA MET A 1 -44.56 -30.95 9.13
C MET A 1 -43.87 -30.47 7.87
N GLY A 2 -44.06 -29.19 7.55
CA GLY A 2 -43.54 -28.55 6.33
C GLY A 2 -42.54 -27.48 6.73
N SER A 3 -41.35 -27.56 6.17
CA SER A 3 -40.25 -26.63 6.44
C SER A 3 -40.45 -25.34 5.63
N GLU A 4 -40.46 -24.20 6.31
CA GLU A 4 -40.34 -22.88 5.68
C GLU A 4 -39.02 -22.22 6.07
N GLN A 5 -38.26 -21.93 5.01
CA GLN A 5 -37.50 -20.70 4.74
C GLN A 5 -36.73 -20.00 5.86
N SER A 6 -35.43 -19.83 5.63
CA SER A 6 -34.73 -18.54 5.58
C SER A 6 -33.28 -18.85 5.19
N GLY A 7 -32.76 -18.38 4.06
CA GLY A 7 -32.57 -16.96 3.82
C GLY A 7 -31.13 -16.65 4.18
N GLY A 8 -30.26 -16.60 3.18
CA GLY A 8 -28.84 -16.36 3.38
C GLY A 8 -28.07 -16.61 2.10
N THR A 9 -28.20 -15.68 1.14
CA THR A 9 -27.25 -15.54 0.06
C THR A 9 -25.88 -15.32 0.69
N ALA A 10 -25.14 -16.40 0.92
CA ALA A 10 -23.73 -16.34 1.26
C ALA A 10 -23.07 -15.56 0.13
N GLY A 11 -22.75 -14.30 0.45
CA GLY A 11 -22.20 -13.35 -0.49
C GLY A 11 -21.05 -14.02 -1.22
N ARG A 12 -21.09 -13.94 -2.55
CA ARG A 12 -19.98 -14.29 -3.43
C ARG A 12 -18.67 -13.93 -2.74
N HIS A 13 -17.89 -14.94 -2.36
CA HIS A 13 -16.47 -14.80 -2.13
C HIS A 13 -15.93 -13.99 -3.31
N ARG A 14 -15.57 -12.72 -3.10
CA ARG A 14 -14.84 -11.94 -4.09
C ARG A 14 -13.40 -12.43 -4.09
N SER A 15 -13.20 -13.68 -4.48
CA SER A 15 -11.91 -14.15 -4.98
C SER A 15 -11.66 -13.40 -6.31
N GLY A 16 -10.71 -12.48 -6.33
CA GLY A 16 -10.25 -11.85 -7.58
C GLY A 16 -10.61 -10.36 -7.72
N ARG A 17 -9.91 -9.50 -6.97
CA ARG A 17 -9.77 -8.10 -7.37
C ARG A 17 -8.36 -7.56 -7.18
N SER A 18 -7.38 -8.38 -7.52
CA SER A 18 -5.97 -8.00 -7.63
C SER A 18 -5.78 -7.29 -8.97
N ASP A 19 -6.21 -6.02 -9.05
CA ASP A 19 -5.84 -5.13 -10.18
C ASP A 19 -6.16 -3.65 -9.91
N TRP A 20 -6.15 -3.23 -8.66
CA TRP A 20 -6.78 -1.98 -8.24
C TRP A 20 -5.99 -0.72 -8.65
N LEU A 21 -4.75 -0.87 -9.15
CA LEU A 21 -3.94 0.21 -9.72
C LEU A 21 -3.68 0.09 -11.23
N ARG A 22 -4.24 -0.89 -11.94
CA ARG A 22 -3.87 -1.07 -13.35
C ARG A 22 -4.13 0.17 -14.20
N GLY A 23 -3.13 0.53 -15.01
CA GLY A 23 -3.14 1.74 -15.84
C GLY A 23 -2.86 3.03 -15.06
N ALA A 24 -2.72 2.99 -13.74
CA ALA A 24 -2.27 4.14 -12.97
C ALA A 24 -0.81 4.46 -13.29
N TRP A 25 -0.49 5.74 -13.20
CA TRP A 25 0.87 6.25 -13.39
C TRP A 25 1.41 6.78 -12.07
N ILE A 26 2.36 6.06 -11.47
CA ILE A 26 3.00 6.42 -10.20
C ILE A 26 4.10 7.43 -10.50
N ILE A 27 4.01 8.62 -9.91
CA ILE A 27 4.97 9.72 -10.09
C ILE A 27 5.86 9.94 -8.86
N GLY A 28 5.57 9.26 -7.75
CA GLY A 28 6.36 9.32 -6.52
C GLY A 28 5.99 8.23 -5.53
N VAL A 29 6.93 7.89 -4.66
CA VAL A 29 6.71 6.92 -3.57
C VAL A 29 7.35 7.48 -2.31
N HIS A 30 6.57 7.64 -1.25
CA HIS A 30 7.00 8.24 0.01
C HIS A 30 6.72 7.30 1.18
N GLY A 31 7.65 7.23 2.12
CA GLY A 31 7.40 6.58 3.40
C GLY A 31 6.79 7.59 4.39
N VAL A 32 5.88 7.11 5.24
CA VAL A 32 5.40 7.84 6.43
C VAL A 32 6.19 7.32 7.63
N PHE A 33 6.91 8.21 8.30
CA PHE A 33 7.83 7.82 9.38
C PHE A 33 7.44 8.48 10.70
N TYR A 34 7.43 7.69 11.78
CA TYR A 34 7.43 8.20 13.14
C TYR A 34 8.86 8.63 13.54
N ARG A 35 9.01 9.86 14.06
CA ARG A 35 10.29 10.49 14.41
C ARG A 35 10.20 11.27 15.73
N PRO A 36 9.98 10.59 16.87
CA PRO A 36 9.91 11.27 18.17
C PRO A 36 11.23 11.96 18.55
N ASP A 37 12.38 11.34 18.24
CA ASP A 37 13.72 11.84 18.57
C ASP A 37 14.50 12.35 17.35
N GLY A 38 13.80 12.66 16.25
CA GLY A 38 14.42 13.05 14.98
C GLY A 38 15.12 11.92 14.21
N ARG A 39 15.17 10.69 14.75
CA ARG A 39 15.59 9.48 14.04
C ARG A 39 14.38 8.71 13.55
N ALA A 40 14.36 8.36 12.27
CA ALA A 40 13.32 7.52 11.70
C ALA A 40 13.66 6.05 11.89
N GLY A 41 12.69 5.27 12.35
CA GLY A 41 12.69 3.82 12.14
C GLY A 41 12.39 3.47 10.68
N GLY A 42 11.94 2.24 10.45
CA GLY A 42 11.31 1.87 9.17
C GLY A 42 10.04 2.72 8.90
N PRO A 43 9.54 2.74 7.66
CA PRO A 43 8.28 3.40 7.37
C PRO A 43 7.12 2.64 8.05
N GLU A 44 6.18 3.38 8.62
CA GLU A 44 4.93 2.84 9.18
C GLU A 44 3.88 2.65 8.07
N ALA A 45 4.00 3.44 7.02
CA ALA A 45 3.19 3.33 5.82
C ALA A 45 4.02 3.73 4.59
N VAL A 46 3.57 3.31 3.41
CA VAL A 46 4.06 3.82 2.13
C VAL A 46 2.91 4.44 1.35
N GLU A 47 3.17 5.61 0.78
CA GLU A 47 2.24 6.34 -0.05
C GLU A 47 2.76 6.43 -1.49
N PHE A 48 2.00 5.84 -2.41
CA PHE A 48 2.22 5.92 -3.84
C PHE A 48 1.46 7.12 -4.39
N VAL A 49 2.18 8.13 -4.88
CA VAL A 49 1.62 9.32 -5.51
C VAL A 49 1.38 8.99 -6.97
N LEU A 50 0.14 9.15 -7.40
CA LEU A 50 -0.31 8.92 -8.75
C LEU A 50 -0.39 10.27 -9.49
N ALA A 51 -0.42 10.22 -10.81
CA ALA A 51 -0.82 11.37 -11.61
C ALA A 51 -2.21 11.90 -11.18
N GLU A 52 -2.49 13.16 -11.51
CA GLU A 52 -3.76 13.84 -11.20
C GLU A 52 -4.04 14.06 -9.70
N GLU A 53 -2.99 14.31 -8.91
CA GLU A 53 -3.10 14.66 -7.48
C GLU A 53 -3.79 13.59 -6.62
N ARG A 54 -3.72 12.33 -7.04
CA ARG A 54 -4.23 11.18 -6.28
C ARG A 54 -3.08 10.44 -5.61
N SER A 55 -3.37 9.73 -4.53
CA SER A 55 -2.42 8.81 -3.94
C SER A 55 -3.11 7.59 -3.36
N VAL A 56 -2.32 6.54 -3.15
CA VAL A 56 -2.72 5.34 -2.41
C VAL A 56 -1.78 5.16 -1.23
N LEU A 57 -2.35 4.95 -0.06
CA LEU A 57 -1.62 4.65 1.16
C LEU A 57 -1.74 3.16 1.48
N ILE A 58 -0.60 2.50 1.65
CA ILE A 58 -0.49 1.14 2.18
C ILE A 58 0.06 1.22 3.60
N THR A 59 -0.69 0.71 4.58
CA THR A 59 -0.30 0.69 6.00
C THR A 59 -0.12 -0.74 6.48
N CYS A 60 0.80 -0.96 7.42
CA CYS A 60 0.89 -2.20 8.18
C CYS A 60 0.12 -2.05 9.49
N ALA A 61 -0.92 -2.84 9.70
CA ALA A 61 -1.62 -2.90 10.97
C ALA A 61 -0.83 -3.74 12.01
N SER A 62 -1.10 -3.57 13.30
CA SER A 62 -0.37 -4.24 14.38
C SER A 62 -0.47 -5.77 14.35
N ASP A 63 -1.51 -6.30 13.71
CA ASP A 63 -1.70 -7.73 13.42
C ASP A 63 -0.85 -8.21 12.22
N ARG A 64 0.05 -7.36 11.70
CA ARG A 64 0.88 -7.53 10.50
C ARG A 64 0.09 -7.66 9.21
N THR A 65 -1.13 -7.12 9.15
CA THR A 65 -1.95 -7.12 7.94
C THR A 65 -1.73 -5.83 7.15
N LEU A 66 -1.57 -5.94 5.83
CA LEU A 66 -1.53 -4.79 4.94
C LEU A 66 -2.94 -4.28 4.63
N ARG A 67 -3.11 -2.97 4.67
CA ARG A 67 -4.35 -2.29 4.26
C ARG A 67 -4.05 -1.27 3.19
N VAL A 68 -4.83 -1.30 2.12
CA VAL A 68 -4.76 -0.36 1.01
C VAL A 68 -5.92 0.62 1.12
N THR A 69 -5.62 1.91 1.12
CA THR A 69 -6.61 2.99 1.25
C THR A 69 -6.28 4.14 0.31
N ALA A 70 -7.25 5.03 0.07
CA ALA A 70 -6.95 6.30 -0.58
C ALA A 70 -5.97 7.09 0.30
N GLY A 71 -4.96 7.66 -0.32
CA GLY A 71 -3.95 8.45 0.38
C GLY A 71 -4.40 9.89 0.63
N THR A 72 -3.56 10.63 1.35
CA THR A 72 -3.80 12.02 1.78
C THR A 72 -2.71 12.98 1.32
N TRP A 73 -1.72 12.51 0.56
CA TRP A 73 -0.62 13.31 0.02
C TRP A 73 -1.12 14.64 -0.58
N PRO A 74 -0.46 15.78 -0.29
CA PRO A 74 0.77 15.95 0.50
C PRO A 74 0.56 16.05 2.01
N ARG A 75 -0.67 15.86 2.52
CA ARG A 75 -0.95 15.88 3.96
C ARG A 75 -0.57 14.54 4.60
N LEU A 76 -0.18 14.60 5.87
CA LEU A 76 -0.04 13.39 6.69
C LEU A 76 -1.41 12.74 6.92
N PRO A 77 -1.47 11.40 7.01
CA PRO A 77 -2.68 10.70 7.42
C PRO A 77 -3.21 11.16 8.77
N ASP A 78 -4.52 11.12 8.99
CA ASP A 78 -5.16 11.61 10.23
C ASP A 78 -4.74 10.86 11.50
N TRP A 79 -4.22 9.64 11.36
CA TRP A 79 -3.70 8.84 12.47
C TRP A 79 -2.29 9.26 12.91
N CYS A 80 -1.61 10.14 12.15
CA CYS A 80 -0.31 10.71 12.53
C CYS A 80 -0.48 11.77 13.63
N VAL A 81 -0.73 11.33 14.86
CA VAL A 81 -0.90 12.21 16.01
C VAL A 81 0.15 11.94 17.09
N PRO A 82 0.78 12.97 17.68
CA PRO A 82 0.75 14.37 17.24
C PRO A 82 1.55 14.58 15.95
N ALA A 83 1.01 15.35 15.00
CA ALA A 83 1.55 15.50 13.64
C ALA A 83 3.02 15.94 13.57
N GLY A 84 3.49 16.72 14.57
CA GLY A 84 4.88 17.18 14.63
C GLY A 84 5.93 16.07 14.83
N LEU A 85 5.51 14.84 15.14
CA LEU A 85 6.40 13.68 15.28
C LEU A 85 6.40 12.80 14.03
N TRP A 86 5.71 13.20 12.97
CA TRP A 86 5.56 12.41 11.75
C TRP A 86 6.06 13.18 10.55
N VAL A 87 6.55 12.45 9.55
CA VAL A 87 6.99 13.09 8.30
C VAL A 87 6.84 12.14 7.13
N HIS A 88 6.51 12.73 5.98
CA HIS A 88 6.71 12.09 4.69
C HIS A 88 8.18 12.17 4.29
N GLY A 89 8.78 11.06 3.91
CA GLY A 89 10.20 11.00 3.57
C GLY A 89 10.51 10.12 2.37
N PRO A 90 11.70 10.28 1.77
CA PRO A 90 12.15 9.38 0.72
C PRO A 90 12.39 7.97 1.29
N LEU A 91 12.17 6.96 0.46
CA LEU A 91 12.53 5.59 0.74
C LEU A 91 13.87 5.31 0.08
N ASN A 92 14.95 5.38 0.86
CA ASN A 92 16.33 5.28 0.35
C ASN A 92 16.65 3.94 -0.35
N SER A 93 15.82 2.91 -0.15
CA SER A 93 15.92 1.61 -0.83
C SER A 93 15.31 1.61 -2.23
N LEU A 94 14.58 2.66 -2.62
CA LEU A 94 13.91 2.75 -3.92
C LEU A 94 14.72 3.62 -4.87
N PRO A 95 14.70 3.30 -6.18
CA PRO A 95 15.23 4.22 -7.18
C PRO A 95 14.44 5.54 -7.12
N ALA A 96 15.13 6.64 -7.44
CA ALA A 96 14.42 7.86 -7.77
C ALA A 96 13.49 7.57 -8.95
N ALA A 97 12.32 8.24 -8.98
CA ALA A 97 11.46 8.19 -10.17
C ALA A 97 12.30 8.56 -11.39
N PRO A 98 12.26 7.77 -12.48
CA PRO A 98 13.08 8.07 -13.63
C PRO A 98 12.77 9.49 -14.13
N TYR A 99 13.81 10.24 -14.46
CA TYR A 99 13.66 11.66 -14.81
C TYR A 99 12.69 11.81 -15.99
N GLY A 100 11.52 12.42 -15.74
CA GLY A 100 10.50 12.63 -16.76
C GLY A 100 9.60 11.42 -17.06
N SER A 101 9.76 10.29 -16.35
CA SER A 101 8.87 9.13 -16.46
C SER A 101 8.52 8.56 -15.08
N GLY A 102 7.22 8.40 -14.82
CA GLY A 102 6.75 7.61 -13.68
C GLY A 102 6.75 6.11 -13.97
N TRP A 103 6.20 5.32 -13.07
CA TRP A 103 5.97 3.89 -13.28
C TRP A 103 4.52 3.63 -13.71
N THR A 104 4.33 3.12 -14.92
CA THR A 104 3.01 2.68 -15.39
C THR A 104 2.69 1.32 -14.79
N VAL A 105 1.61 1.22 -14.02
CA VAL A 105 1.20 -0.02 -13.37
C VAL A 105 0.53 -0.95 -14.37
N THR A 106 1.07 -2.15 -14.52
CA THR A 106 0.56 -3.21 -15.41
C THR A 106 -0.38 -4.17 -14.67
N GLY A 107 -0.27 -4.26 -13.35
CA GLY A 107 -1.23 -4.92 -12.47
C GLY A 107 -0.82 -4.92 -11.00
N THR A 108 -1.66 -5.51 -10.14
CA THR A 108 -1.36 -5.68 -8.71
C THR A 108 -1.68 -7.08 -8.24
N GLN A 109 -0.82 -7.66 -7.41
CA GLN A 109 -1.02 -8.97 -6.82
C GLN A 109 -0.93 -8.89 -5.28
N GLU A 110 -1.81 -9.58 -4.58
CA GLU A 110 -1.79 -9.68 -3.12
C GLU A 110 -1.45 -11.12 -2.73
N SER A 111 -0.50 -11.29 -1.81
CA SER A 111 -0.24 -12.57 -1.14
C SER A 111 -0.93 -12.55 0.21
N ARG A 112 -1.66 -13.63 0.50
CA ARG A 112 -2.49 -13.78 1.70
C ARG A 112 -2.04 -14.97 2.51
N ASP A 113 -2.22 -14.90 3.82
CA ASP A 113 -1.97 -16.02 4.73
C ASP A 113 -3.17 -16.98 4.83
N GLU A 114 -3.08 -17.93 5.78
CA GLU A 114 -4.12 -18.93 6.04
C GLU A 114 -5.44 -18.32 6.54
N ASP A 115 -5.40 -17.11 7.12
CA ASP A 115 -6.55 -16.35 7.63
C ASP A 115 -7.08 -15.32 6.59
N ASP A 116 -6.68 -15.46 5.33
CA ASP A 116 -7.02 -14.58 4.20
C ASP A 116 -6.58 -13.12 4.39
N GLN A 117 -5.63 -12.86 5.30
CA GLN A 117 -5.08 -11.52 5.54
C GLN A 117 -3.96 -11.22 4.55
N VAL A 118 -3.99 -10.02 3.95
CA VAL A 118 -2.93 -9.58 3.03
C VAL A 118 -1.64 -9.35 3.80
N ARG A 119 -0.59 -10.10 3.46
CA ARG A 119 0.76 -9.96 4.05
C ARG A 119 1.74 -9.28 3.12
N GLU A 120 1.50 -9.38 1.82
CA GLU A 120 2.32 -8.75 0.79
C GLU A 120 1.44 -8.23 -0.34
N THR A 121 1.84 -7.13 -0.93
CA THR A 121 1.27 -6.58 -2.16
C THR A 121 2.39 -6.27 -3.12
N VAL A 122 2.30 -6.82 -4.33
CA VAL A 122 3.17 -6.53 -5.45
C VAL A 122 2.43 -5.59 -6.41
N ILE A 123 3.07 -4.47 -6.75
CA ILE A 123 2.59 -3.53 -7.79
C ILE A 123 3.52 -3.70 -8.98
N HIS A 124 3.02 -4.36 -10.02
CA HIS A 124 3.77 -4.60 -11.24
C HIS A 124 3.79 -3.35 -12.10
N CYS A 125 4.97 -2.94 -12.57
CA CYS A 125 5.10 -1.83 -13.49
C CYS A 125 5.91 -2.21 -14.71
N GLU A 126 5.81 -1.42 -15.79
CA GLU A 126 6.54 -1.67 -17.05
C GLU A 126 8.07 -1.79 -16.85
N ASN A 127 8.62 -1.10 -15.85
CA ASN A 127 10.06 -0.98 -15.61
C ASN A 127 10.54 -1.70 -14.34
N GLY A 128 9.68 -2.52 -13.71
CA GLY A 128 9.98 -3.21 -12.46
C GLY A 128 8.83 -3.21 -11.47
N ASP A 129 9.01 -3.96 -10.40
CA ASP A 129 7.94 -4.26 -9.44
C ASP A 129 8.23 -3.64 -8.07
N PHE A 130 7.23 -3.00 -7.48
CA PHE A 130 7.26 -2.66 -6.06
C PHE A 130 6.69 -3.82 -5.25
N VAL A 131 7.46 -4.31 -4.29
CA VAL A 131 7.02 -5.33 -3.34
C VAL A 131 6.89 -4.68 -1.97
N VAL A 132 5.67 -4.65 -1.44
CA VAL A 132 5.34 -4.12 -0.12
C VAL A 132 4.93 -5.28 0.77
N ALA A 133 5.63 -5.48 1.88
CA ALA A 133 5.39 -6.56 2.81
C ALA A 133 5.16 -6.03 4.23
N ALA A 134 4.25 -6.70 4.95
CA ALA A 134 4.06 -6.47 6.37
C ALA A 134 5.27 -6.97 7.17
N GLY A 135 5.59 -6.25 8.23
CA GLY A 135 6.67 -6.56 9.17
C GLY A 135 6.48 -5.80 10.47
N ASP A 136 7.50 -5.80 11.33
CA ASP A 136 7.50 -4.95 12.54
C ASP A 136 7.45 -3.45 12.18
N ALA A 137 8.01 -3.10 11.02
CA ALA A 137 7.69 -1.91 10.24
C ALA A 137 7.39 -2.36 8.80
N LEU A 138 6.77 -1.49 8.00
CA LEU A 138 6.51 -1.80 6.60
C LEU A 138 7.83 -1.97 5.84
N VAL A 139 7.91 -3.03 5.05
CA VAL A 139 9.05 -3.28 4.16
C VAL A 139 8.63 -2.98 2.75
N ILE A 140 9.44 -2.19 2.04
CA ILE A 140 9.25 -1.94 0.61
C ILE A 140 10.56 -2.09 -0.16
N ARG A 141 10.47 -2.76 -1.30
CA ARG A 141 11.57 -3.00 -2.23
C ARG A 141 11.12 -2.72 -3.67
N PHE A 142 12.08 -2.38 -4.51
CA PHE A 142 11.88 -2.31 -5.96
C PHE A 142 12.74 -3.37 -6.65
N HIS A 143 12.13 -4.16 -7.52
CA HIS A 143 12.79 -5.17 -8.35
C HIS A 143 12.75 -4.72 -9.81
N PRO A 144 13.86 -4.19 -10.36
CA PRO A 144 13.92 -3.81 -11.78
C PRO A 144 13.65 -5.00 -12.70
N SER A 145 12.96 -4.76 -13.81
CA SER A 145 12.76 -5.73 -14.90
C SER A 145 13.85 -5.64 -15.96
#